data_AF-A0AAD4HNF5-F1
#
_entry.id   AF-A0AAD4HNF5-F1
#
_cell.length_a   1.000
_cell.length_b   1.000
_cell.length_c   1.000
_cell.angle_alpha   90.00
_cell.angle_beta   90.00
_cell.angle_gamma   90.00
#
_symmetry.space_group_name_H-M   'P 1'
#
loop_
_entity.id
_entity.type
_entity.pdbx_description
1 polymer ?
#
loop_
_entity_poly.entity_id
_entity_poly.type
_entity_poly.pdbx_seq_one_letter_code
_entity_poly.pdbx_strand_id
1 'polypeptide(L)'
;KKMFLVLHESGIFITSCCHCFVLLVCDMLQSGELAKYPLALIDKILSVYGPNEGCAYDIGCMFSKMLSSSSLAPQVDELGFQMMVGAFHGHAHNQKCQLCWHPLHILSTRHSEGKGCEHIFSASNELAWSTRHASLFHWYQSIEEHFIFWDKDKYAALSA
;
A
#
# COMPACT_ATOMS: atom_id res chain seq x y z
N LYS A 1 -12.59 -10.96 29.72
CA LYS A 1 -12.05 -10.92 28.34
C LYS A 1 -13.11 -10.39 27.37
N LYS A 2 -13.32 -9.07 27.31
CA LYS A 2 -13.99 -8.35 26.21
C LYS A 2 -13.38 -6.95 26.20
N MET A 3 -12.25 -6.80 25.51
CA MET A 3 -11.50 -5.53 25.42
C MET A 3 -11.05 -5.31 23.98
N PHE A 4 -11.92 -5.63 23.02
CA PHE A 4 -11.71 -5.35 21.59
C PHE A 4 -12.63 -4.24 21.05
N LEU A 5 -13.62 -3.79 21.84
CA LEU A 5 -14.63 -2.82 21.40
C LEU A 5 -14.23 -1.34 21.57
N VAL A 6 -12.97 -1.04 21.95
CA VAL A 6 -12.52 0.34 22.21
C VAL A 6 -11.17 0.61 21.55
N LEU A 7 -10.93 0.06 20.36
CA LEU A 7 -9.87 0.56 19.49
C LEU A 7 -10.56 1.41 18.43
N HIS A 8 -10.47 2.74 18.56
CA HIS A 8 -11.00 3.65 17.54
C HIS A 8 -10.16 3.45 16.27
N GLU A 9 -10.79 2.91 15.24
CA GLU A 9 -10.21 2.84 13.90
C GLU A 9 -10.02 4.26 13.39
N SER A 10 -8.80 4.59 12.99
CA SER A 10 -8.42 5.91 12.49
C SER A 10 -8.44 5.96 10.96
N GLY A 11 -8.52 4.81 10.29
CA GLY A 11 -8.57 4.69 8.84
C GLY A 11 -8.11 3.32 8.36
N ILE A 12 -7.73 3.25 7.09
CA ILE A 12 -7.22 2.04 6.44
C ILE A 12 -5.83 2.30 5.84
N PHE A 13 -5.01 1.26 5.77
CA PHE A 13 -3.75 1.23 5.06
C PHE A 13 -3.85 0.17 3.96
N ILE A 14 -3.53 0.53 2.72
CA ILE A 14 -3.72 -0.34 1.56
C ILE A 14 -2.42 -0.56 0.79
N THR A 15 -2.39 -1.62 0.00
CA THR A 15 -1.45 -1.78 -1.11
C THR A 15 -2.20 -2.15 -2.38
N SER A 16 -1.67 -1.72 -3.51
CA SER A 16 -2.25 -1.97 -4.82
C SER A 16 -1.20 -2.44 -5.81
N CYS A 17 -1.63 -3.16 -6.85
CA CYS A 17 -0.72 -3.54 -7.92
C CYS A 17 -0.51 -2.40 -8.92
N CYS A 18 0.39 -2.60 -9.90
CA CYS A 18 0.65 -1.64 -10.98
C CYS A 18 -0.59 -1.30 -11.83
N HIS A 19 -1.62 -2.13 -11.84
CA HIS A 19 -2.89 -1.87 -12.54
C HIS A 19 -3.95 -1.23 -11.62
N CYS A 20 -3.55 -0.78 -10.43
CA CYS A 20 -4.40 -0.16 -9.42
C CYS A 20 -5.49 -1.07 -8.82
N PHE A 21 -5.36 -2.40 -8.88
CA PHE A 21 -6.22 -3.29 -8.06
C PHE A 21 -5.79 -3.24 -6.60
N VAL A 22 -6.76 -3.21 -5.70
CA VAL A 22 -6.50 -3.31 -4.25
C VAL A 22 -6.07 -4.74 -3.93
N LEU A 23 -4.86 -4.90 -3.39
CA LEU A 23 -4.32 -6.23 -3.05
C LEU A 23 -4.56 -6.60 -1.60
N LEU A 24 -4.32 -5.64 -0.69
CA LEU A 24 -4.48 -5.80 0.75
C LEU A 24 -5.01 -4.51 1.35
N VAL A 25 -5.85 -4.67 2.38
CA VAL A 25 -6.37 -3.60 3.23
C VAL A 25 -6.11 -4.00 4.68
N CYS A 26 -5.66 -3.05 5.49
CA CYS A 26 -5.41 -3.25 6.92
C CYS A 26 -5.97 -2.07 7.71
N ASP A 27 -6.67 -2.36 8.80
CA ASP A 27 -7.24 -1.32 9.65
C ASP A 27 -6.15 -0.63 10.47
N MET A 28 -6.17 0.70 10.44
CA MET A 28 -5.36 1.50 11.33
C MET A 28 -6.08 1.68 12.66
N LEU A 29 -5.48 1.14 13.73
CA LEU A 29 -6.03 1.14 15.07
C LEU A 29 -5.32 2.17 15.94
N GLN A 30 -6.07 3.16 16.43
CA GLN A 30 -5.66 4.15 17.44
C GLN A 30 -4.38 4.96 17.12
N SER A 31 -3.92 4.95 15.87
CA SER A 31 -2.69 5.64 15.46
C SER A 31 -2.83 6.24 14.08
N GLY A 32 -1.98 7.20 13.74
CA GLY A 32 -1.72 7.52 12.33
C GLY A 32 -0.98 6.38 11.62
N GLU A 33 -0.45 6.68 10.44
CA GLU A 33 0.39 5.77 9.66
C GLU A 33 1.71 5.45 10.39
N LEU A 34 1.68 4.39 11.19
CA LEU A 34 2.88 3.84 11.84
C LEU A 34 3.49 2.75 10.97
N ALA A 35 4.81 2.59 11.06
CA ALA A 35 5.56 1.59 10.30
C ALA A 35 5.06 0.14 10.44
N LYS A 36 4.33 -0.19 11.50
CA LYS A 36 3.75 -1.54 11.70
C LYS A 36 2.81 -1.96 10.57
N TYR A 37 2.07 -1.03 9.96
CA TYR A 37 1.14 -1.33 8.87
C TYR A 37 1.86 -1.70 7.57
N PRO A 38 2.75 -0.86 7.01
CA PRO A 38 3.51 -1.24 5.82
C PRO A 38 4.39 -2.48 6.08
N LEU A 39 4.95 -2.68 7.28
CA LEU A 39 5.67 -3.92 7.60
C LEU A 39 4.77 -5.16 7.52
N ALA A 40 3.56 -5.10 8.08
CA ALA A 40 2.61 -6.21 8.03
C ALA A 40 2.13 -6.49 6.59
N LEU A 41 1.91 -5.44 5.78
CA LEU A 41 1.54 -5.62 4.38
C LEU A 41 2.68 -6.24 3.58
N ILE A 42 3.93 -5.83 3.81
CA ILE A 42 5.10 -6.40 3.13
C ILE A 42 5.28 -7.87 3.52
N ASP A 43 5.19 -8.23 4.79
CA ASP A 43 5.22 -9.63 5.24
C ASP A 43 4.17 -10.47 4.49
N LYS A 44 2.95 -9.94 4.38
CA LYS A 44 1.88 -10.61 3.64
C LYS A 44 2.19 -10.71 2.15
N ILE A 45 2.72 -9.66 1.53
CA ILE A 45 3.14 -9.65 0.12
C ILE A 45 4.21 -10.72 -0.12
N LEU A 46 5.27 -10.76 0.69
CA LEU A 46 6.36 -11.74 0.58
C LEU A 46 5.86 -13.19 0.74
N SER A 47 4.83 -13.42 1.56
CA SER A 47 4.25 -14.76 1.74
C SER A 47 3.34 -15.22 0.60
N VAL A 48 2.79 -14.29 -0.18
CA VAL A 48 1.79 -14.57 -1.23
C VAL A 48 2.42 -14.51 -2.62
N TYR A 49 3.31 -13.55 -2.85
CA TYR A 49 3.95 -13.31 -4.14
C TYR A 49 5.37 -13.89 -4.17
N GLY A 50 5.81 -14.24 -5.38
CA GLY A 50 7.09 -14.91 -5.59
C GLY A 50 8.30 -13.98 -5.55
N PRO A 51 9.46 -14.46 -6.03
CA PRO A 51 10.69 -13.68 -6.06
C PRO A 51 10.66 -12.56 -7.11
N ASN A 52 11.52 -11.56 -6.91
CA ASN A 52 11.77 -10.38 -7.75
C ASN A 52 10.59 -9.40 -7.87
N GLU A 53 9.77 -9.33 -6.81
CA GLU A 53 8.71 -8.34 -6.68
C GLU A 53 9.23 -7.03 -6.08
N GLY A 54 8.42 -5.97 -6.14
CA GLY A 54 8.78 -4.72 -5.52
C GLY A 54 7.58 -3.83 -5.20
N CYS A 55 7.82 -2.83 -4.37
CA CYS A 55 6.78 -1.91 -3.92
C CYS A 55 7.28 -0.47 -3.94
N ALA A 56 6.45 0.42 -4.48
CA ALA A 56 6.66 1.85 -4.40
C ALA A 56 6.00 2.39 -3.13
N TYR A 57 6.74 3.22 -2.39
CA TYR A 57 6.23 3.95 -1.24
C TYR A 57 6.91 5.32 -1.18
N ASP A 58 6.20 6.37 -0.80
CA ASP A 58 6.72 7.74 -0.78
C ASP A 58 8.02 7.86 0.01
N ILE A 59 8.11 7.13 1.12
CA ILE A 59 9.31 7.04 1.96
C ILE A 59 10.11 5.76 1.72
N GLY A 60 9.96 5.12 0.56
CA GLY A 60 10.55 3.81 0.22
C GLY A 60 12.07 3.74 0.44
N CYS A 61 12.80 4.82 0.17
CA CYS A 61 14.23 4.90 0.43
C CYS A 61 14.61 4.82 1.91
N MET A 62 13.78 5.39 2.79
CA MET A 62 13.96 5.30 4.25
C MET A 62 13.43 3.97 4.76
N PHE A 63 12.28 3.55 4.25
CA PHE A 63 11.60 2.32 4.65
C PHE A 63 12.39 1.06 4.30
N SER A 64 13.14 1.07 3.19
CA SER A 64 14.07 -0.02 2.87
C SER A 64 15.09 -0.28 3.99
N LYS A 65 15.63 0.77 4.61
CA LYS A 65 16.55 0.61 5.75
C LYS A 65 15.85 -0.05 6.94
N MET A 66 14.58 0.32 7.15
CA MET A 66 13.76 -0.26 8.20
C MET A 66 13.50 -1.76 7.94
N LEU A 67 13.15 -2.12 6.70
CA LEU A 67 13.00 -3.52 6.29
C LEU A 67 14.27 -4.34 6.53
N SER A 68 15.43 -3.83 6.11
CA SER A 68 16.72 -4.48 6.34
C SER A 68 17.09 -4.61 7.82
N SER A 69 16.51 -3.80 8.70
CA SER A 69 16.69 -3.88 10.16
C SER A 69 15.61 -4.70 10.88
N SER A 70 14.61 -5.19 10.14
CA SER A 70 13.47 -5.92 10.69
C SER A 70 13.67 -7.43 10.63
N SER A 71 12.76 -8.19 11.25
CA SER A 71 12.73 -9.65 11.12
C SER A 71 12.44 -10.15 9.70
N LEU A 72 11.99 -9.28 8.79
CA LEU A 72 11.71 -9.61 7.39
C LEU A 72 12.95 -9.57 6.50
N ALA A 73 14.08 -9.05 6.98
CA ALA A 73 15.28 -8.85 6.16
C ALA A 73 15.73 -10.13 5.42
N PRO A 74 15.80 -11.32 6.06
CA PRO A 74 16.21 -12.55 5.35
C PRO A 74 15.28 -12.91 4.19
N GLN A 75 13.96 -12.73 4.36
CA GLN A 75 12.98 -13.03 3.33
C GLN A 75 13.01 -12.01 2.20
N VAL A 76 13.19 -10.73 2.53
CA VAL A 76 13.36 -9.64 1.55
C VAL A 76 14.58 -9.92 0.67
N ASP A 77 15.70 -10.32 1.28
CA ASP A 77 16.94 -10.63 0.56
C ASP A 77 16.82 -11.91 -0.27
N GLU A 78 16.24 -12.98 0.28
CA GLU A 78 16.03 -14.26 -0.41
C GLU A 78 15.11 -14.10 -1.64
N LEU A 79 14.03 -13.33 -1.50
CA LEU A 79 13.08 -13.08 -2.58
C LEU A 79 13.53 -11.97 -3.52
N GLY A 80 14.65 -11.28 -3.26
CA GLY A 80 15.10 -10.16 -4.07
C GLY A 80 14.08 -9.01 -4.13
N PHE A 81 13.36 -8.78 -3.03
CA PHE A 81 12.29 -7.79 -2.98
C PHE A 81 12.84 -6.36 -2.97
N GLN A 82 12.33 -5.51 -3.87
CA GLN A 82 12.88 -4.17 -4.06
C GLN A 82 11.90 -3.05 -3.72
N MET A 83 12.31 -2.17 -2.81
CA MET A 83 11.58 -0.91 -2.55
C MET A 83 11.91 0.16 -3.59
N MET A 84 10.95 1.05 -3.81
CA MET A 84 11.04 2.17 -4.75
C MET A 84 10.36 3.39 -4.14
N VAL A 85 10.65 4.57 -4.67
CA VAL A 85 9.89 5.80 -4.40
C VAL A 85 8.98 6.08 -5.60
N GLY A 86 7.72 6.45 -5.39
CA GLY A 86 6.83 6.78 -6.51
C GLY A 86 7.44 7.87 -7.41
N ALA A 87 7.26 7.78 -8.72
CA ALA A 87 8.00 8.59 -9.71
C ALA A 87 7.88 10.10 -9.43
N PHE A 88 6.65 10.57 -9.15
CA PHE A 88 6.41 11.97 -8.81
C PHE A 88 7.11 12.39 -7.51
N HIS A 89 7.10 11.52 -6.49
CA HIS A 89 7.76 11.79 -5.21
C HIS A 89 9.28 11.72 -5.31
N GLY A 90 9.81 10.85 -6.17
CA GLY A 90 11.24 10.67 -6.35
C GLY A 90 11.94 11.97 -6.73
N HIS A 91 11.33 12.80 -7.59
CA HIS A 91 11.88 14.11 -7.95
C HIS A 91 12.01 15.11 -6.80
N ALA A 92 11.24 14.95 -5.72
CA ALA A 92 11.36 15.76 -4.51
C ALA A 92 12.56 15.33 -3.62
N HIS A 93 13.17 14.18 -3.89
CA HIS A 93 14.31 13.68 -3.12
C HIS A 93 15.64 14.19 -3.70
N ASN A 94 16.72 14.09 -2.92
CA ASN A 94 18.06 14.44 -3.42
C ASN A 94 18.50 13.54 -4.59
N GLN A 95 19.45 14.03 -5.39
CA GLN A 95 19.93 13.33 -6.59
C GLN A 95 20.38 11.90 -6.34
N LYS A 96 21.10 11.64 -5.24
CA LYS A 96 21.56 10.28 -4.89
C LYS A 96 20.37 9.35 -4.63
N CYS A 97 19.33 9.84 -3.97
CA CYS A 97 18.12 9.09 -3.74
C CYS A 97 17.39 8.79 -5.05
N GLN A 98 17.30 9.75 -5.96
CA GLN A 98 16.70 9.55 -7.28
C GLN A 98 17.41 8.44 -8.05
N LEU A 99 18.74 8.50 -8.13
CA LEU A 99 19.54 7.50 -8.86
C LEU A 99 19.39 6.07 -8.33
N CYS A 100 19.13 5.90 -7.04
CA CYS A 100 19.03 4.57 -6.41
C CYS A 100 17.60 4.04 -6.30
N TRP A 101 16.59 4.91 -6.18
CA TRP A 101 15.22 4.53 -5.77
C TRP A 101 14.13 4.94 -6.75
N HIS A 102 14.46 5.73 -7.78
CA HIS A 102 13.47 6.18 -8.76
C HIS A 102 13.08 5.03 -9.70
N PRO A 103 11.79 4.87 -10.06
CA PRO A 103 11.33 3.75 -10.88
C PRO A 103 12.03 3.66 -12.25
N LEU A 104 12.36 4.80 -12.86
CA LEU A 104 13.13 4.84 -14.12
C LEU A 104 14.50 4.16 -14.07
N HIS A 105 15.08 3.99 -12.87
CA HIS A 105 16.39 3.37 -12.68
C HIS A 105 16.31 1.95 -12.13
N ILE A 106 15.10 1.43 -11.91
CA ILE A 106 14.87 0.10 -11.36
C ILE A 106 14.18 -0.76 -12.43
N LEU A 107 14.86 -1.84 -12.84
CA LEU A 107 14.44 -2.69 -13.97
C LEU A 107 13.09 -3.39 -13.72
N SER A 108 12.77 -3.71 -12.47
CA SER A 108 11.59 -4.48 -12.05
C SER A 108 10.29 -3.66 -11.94
N THR A 109 10.31 -2.36 -12.30
CA THR A 109 9.19 -1.43 -12.02
C THR A 109 7.95 -1.60 -12.89
N ARG A 110 8.01 -2.44 -13.94
CA ARG A 110 6.90 -2.70 -14.88
C ARG A 110 6.20 -1.40 -15.36
N HIS A 111 6.96 -0.32 -15.55
CA HIS A 111 6.47 1.02 -15.91
C HIS A 111 5.42 1.62 -14.96
N SER A 112 5.32 1.15 -13.72
CA SER A 112 4.43 1.71 -12.71
C SER A 112 4.98 3.04 -12.18
N GLU A 113 4.13 4.06 -12.13
CA GLU A 113 4.47 5.35 -11.52
C GLU A 113 4.50 5.29 -9.99
N GLY A 114 3.97 4.22 -9.39
CA GLY A 114 3.87 4.08 -7.93
C GLY A 114 2.83 5.01 -7.30
N LYS A 115 1.74 5.29 -8.03
CA LYS A 115 0.66 6.23 -7.66
C LYS A 115 -0.71 5.59 -7.44
N GLY A 116 -0.77 4.26 -7.45
CA GLY A 116 -2.04 3.52 -7.41
C GLY A 116 -2.84 3.80 -6.14
N CYS A 117 -2.18 3.85 -4.98
CA CYS A 117 -2.84 4.07 -3.70
C CYS A 117 -3.48 5.46 -3.63
N GLU A 118 -2.85 6.51 -4.16
CA GLU A 118 -3.40 7.87 -4.15
C GLU A 118 -4.66 7.98 -5.01
N HIS A 119 -4.71 7.29 -6.16
CA HIS A 119 -5.92 7.22 -6.97
C HIS A 119 -7.06 6.50 -6.24
N ILE A 120 -6.75 5.39 -5.57
CA ILE A 120 -7.72 4.62 -4.79
C ILE A 120 -8.24 5.44 -3.62
N PHE A 121 -7.35 6.09 -2.85
CA PHE A 121 -7.75 6.95 -1.75
C PHE A 121 -8.57 8.16 -2.23
N SER A 122 -8.21 8.75 -3.36
CA SER A 122 -8.97 9.83 -3.97
C SER A 122 -10.41 9.41 -4.28
N ALA A 123 -10.62 8.22 -4.83
CA ALA A 123 -11.95 7.68 -5.12
C ALA A 123 -12.72 7.34 -3.83
N SER A 124 -12.03 6.79 -2.82
CA SER A 124 -12.66 6.43 -1.54
C SER A 124 -13.24 7.61 -0.76
N ASN A 125 -12.89 8.86 -1.12
CA ASN A 125 -13.49 10.06 -0.53
C ASN A 125 -15.01 10.12 -0.73
N GLU A 126 -15.57 9.43 -1.73
CA GLU A 126 -17.02 9.28 -1.92
C GLU A 126 -17.71 8.66 -0.69
N LEU A 127 -17.00 7.80 0.04
CA LEU A 127 -17.49 7.17 1.26
C LEU A 127 -17.45 8.07 2.49
N ALA A 128 -16.70 9.18 2.47
CA ALA A 128 -16.41 9.97 3.66
C ALA A 128 -17.67 10.49 4.36
N TRP A 129 -18.73 10.80 3.59
CA TRP A 129 -19.99 11.27 4.15
C TRP A 129 -20.82 10.14 4.78
N SER A 130 -20.99 9.02 4.07
CA SER A 130 -21.82 7.89 4.52
C SER A 130 -21.19 7.14 5.70
N THR A 131 -19.87 7.08 5.75
CA THR A 131 -19.13 6.30 6.74
C THR A 131 -18.86 7.05 8.04
N ARG A 132 -18.93 8.39 8.06
CA ARG A 132 -18.63 9.24 9.23
C ARG A 132 -19.40 8.86 10.50
N HIS A 133 -20.66 8.46 10.33
CA HIS A 133 -21.56 8.12 11.44
C HIS A 133 -22.07 6.67 11.33
N ALA A 134 -21.48 5.88 10.44
CA ALA A 134 -21.83 4.48 10.29
C ALA A 134 -21.38 3.69 11.53
N SER A 135 -22.16 2.67 11.90
CA SER A 135 -21.64 1.64 12.80
C SER A 135 -20.45 0.94 12.14
N LEU A 136 -19.57 0.35 12.94
CA LEU A 136 -18.42 -0.40 12.45
C LEU A 136 -18.75 -1.40 11.33
N PHE A 137 -19.83 -2.17 11.49
CA PHE A 137 -20.28 -3.13 10.48
C PHE A 137 -20.56 -2.48 9.11
N HIS A 138 -21.40 -1.43 9.09
CA HIS A 138 -21.73 -0.70 7.87
C HIS A 138 -20.54 0.07 7.29
N TRP A 139 -19.60 0.51 8.14
CA TRP A 139 -18.35 1.12 7.70
C TRP A 139 -17.52 0.13 6.89
N TYR A 140 -17.29 -1.09 7.43
CA TYR A 140 -16.60 -2.17 6.71
C TYR A 140 -17.31 -2.54 5.42
N GLN A 141 -18.64 -2.75 5.50
CA GLN A 141 -19.44 -3.10 4.33
C GLN A 141 -19.30 -2.05 3.21
N SER A 142 -19.34 -0.76 3.55
CA SER A 142 -19.22 0.32 2.57
C SER A 142 -17.84 0.35 1.91
N ILE A 143 -16.76 0.12 2.67
CA ILE A 143 -15.39 0.09 2.14
C ILE A 143 -15.18 -1.13 1.26
N GLU A 144 -15.63 -2.30 1.71
CA GLU A 144 -15.52 -3.55 0.95
C GLU A 144 -16.27 -3.45 -0.38
N GLU A 145 -17.53 -3.01 -0.37
CA GLU A 145 -18.33 -2.84 -1.59
C GLU A 145 -17.69 -1.84 -2.56
N HIS A 146 -17.16 -0.72 -2.05
CA HIS A 146 -16.49 0.28 -2.86
C HIS A 146 -15.23 -0.28 -3.55
N PHE A 147 -14.36 -0.99 -2.83
CA PHE A 147 -13.16 -1.56 -3.43
C PHE A 147 -13.46 -2.73 -4.36
N ILE A 148 -14.49 -3.54 -4.08
CA ILE A 148 -14.97 -4.55 -5.03
C ILE A 148 -15.44 -3.89 -6.34
N PHE A 149 -16.15 -2.76 -6.25
CA PHE A 149 -16.59 -2.03 -7.43
C PHE A 149 -15.41 -1.41 -8.19
N TRP A 150 -14.48 -0.77 -7.48
CA TRP A 150 -13.25 -0.23 -8.05
C TRP A 150 -12.46 -1.29 -8.82
N ASP A 151 -12.26 -2.47 -8.23
CA ASP A 151 -11.52 -3.56 -8.88
C ASP A 151 -12.25 -4.09 -10.13
N LYS A 152 -13.59 -4.14 -10.11
CA LYS A 152 -14.38 -4.48 -11.31
C LYS A 152 -14.18 -3.46 -12.44
N ASP A 153 -14.15 -2.18 -12.13
CA ASP A 153 -13.89 -1.12 -13.10
C ASP A 153 -12.46 -1.22 -13.68
N LYS A 154 -11.45 -1.49 -12.82
CA LYS A 154 -10.08 -1.74 -13.29
C LYS A 154 -10.00 -2.97 -14.17
N TYR A 155 -10.70 -4.04 -13.83
CA TYR A 155 -10.77 -5.25 -14.63
C TYR A 155 -11.38 -4.99 -16.02
N ALA A 156 -12.49 -4.26 -16.08
CA ALA A 156 -13.11 -3.89 -17.35
C ALA A 156 -12.16 -3.04 -18.21
N ALA A 157 -11.43 -2.10 -17.59
CA ALA A 157 -10.48 -1.24 -18.28
C ALA A 157 -9.23 -1.97 -18.81
N LEU A 158 -8.86 -3.13 -18.26
CA LEU A 158 -7.75 -3.95 -18.78
C LEU A 158 -8.07 -4.64 -20.11
N SER A 159 -9.35 -4.82 -20.41
CA SER A 159 -9.83 -5.55 -21.59
C SER A 159 -10.15 -4.66 -22.80
N ALA A 160 -10.03 -3.34 -22.63
CA ALA A 160 -10.26 -2.32 -23.65
C ALA A 160 -8.94 -1.90 -24.30
#